data_AF-X1D9B3-F1
#
_entry.id   AF-X1D9B3-F1
#
_cell.length_a   1.000
_cell.length_b   1.000
_cell.length_c   1.000
_cell.angle_alpha   90.00
_cell.angle_beta   90.00
_cell.angle_gamma   90.00
#
_symmetry.space_group_name_H-M   'P 1'
#
loop_
_entity.id
_entity.type
_entity.pdbx_description
1 polymer ?
#
loop_
_entity_poly.entity_id
_entity_poly.type
_entity_poly.pdbx_seq_one_letter_code
_entity_poly.pdbx_strand_id
1 'polypeptide(L)'
;MDANDFVRDLNDAQELMRNEKYQDALIILGKLKEADKAGNFDYNLTHKLYQLISNSQSLYNQQRVLSAVKKISLKQKSISFQKLKEILKEQENLDIDEQVLRREVEILILRSLLK
;
A
#
# COMPACT_ATOMS: atom_id res chain seq x y z
N MET A 1 -16.85 0.76 18.85
CA MET A 1 -17.16 0.16 17.54
C MET A 1 -17.66 -1.23 17.81
N ASP A 2 -18.81 -1.61 17.28
CA ASP A 2 -19.32 -2.98 17.37
C ASP A 2 -18.85 -3.83 16.17
N ALA A 3 -19.18 -5.13 16.17
CA ALA A 3 -18.76 -6.06 15.12
C ALA A 3 -19.38 -5.74 13.74
N ASN A 4 -20.59 -5.19 13.70
CA ASN A 4 -21.25 -4.86 12.44
C ASN A 4 -20.60 -3.64 11.79
N ASP A 5 -20.30 -2.61 12.60
CA ASP A 5 -19.52 -1.45 12.15
C ASP A 5 -18.15 -1.87 11.62
N PHE A 6 -17.46 -2.78 12.32
CA PHE A 6 -16.15 -3.28 11.91
C PHE A 6 -16.20 -3.99 10.54
N VAL A 7 -17.21 -4.84 10.32
CA VAL A 7 -17.40 -5.55 9.05
C VAL A 7 -17.74 -4.59 7.91
N ARG A 8 -18.60 -3.59 8.15
CA ARG A 8 -18.93 -2.57 7.15
C ARG A 8 -17.68 -1.81 6.73
N ASP A 9 -16.94 -1.27 7.68
CA ASP A 9 -15.73 -0.49 7.41
C ASP A 9 -14.63 -1.33 6.73
N LEU A 10 -14.53 -2.63 7.05
CA LEU A 10 -13.67 -3.57 6.33
C LEU A 10 -14.05 -3.69 4.84
N ASN A 11 -15.36 -3.79 4.55
CA ASN A 11 -15.84 -3.90 3.18
C ASN A 11 -15.66 -2.58 2.42
N ASP A 12 -15.84 -1.44 3.08
CA ASP A 12 -15.58 -0.11 2.51
C ASP A 12 -14.10 0.04 2.13
N ALA A 13 -13.18 -0.41 2.99
CA ALA A 13 -11.76 -0.45 2.66
C ALA A 13 -11.47 -1.33 1.43
N GLN A 14 -12.10 -2.50 1.32
CA GLN A 14 -11.95 -3.36 0.14
C GLN A 14 -12.48 -2.71 -1.14
N GLU A 15 -13.59 -1.98 -1.05
CA GLU A 15 -14.14 -1.23 -2.20
C GLU A 15 -13.20 -0.11 -2.63
N LEU A 16 -12.61 0.63 -1.68
CA LEU A 16 -11.59 1.63 -1.98
C LEU A 16 -10.38 1.00 -2.67
N MET A 17 -9.90 -0.16 -2.22
CA MET A 17 -8.81 -0.89 -2.88
C MET A 17 -9.17 -1.30 -4.32
N ARG A 18 -10.40 -1.78 -4.56
CA ARG A 18 -10.87 -2.13 -5.93
C ARG A 18 -10.84 -0.93 -6.87
N ASN A 19 -11.09 0.27 -6.34
CA ASN A 19 -11.06 1.53 -7.07
C ASN A 19 -9.66 2.21 -7.04
N GLU A 20 -8.61 1.48 -6.66
CA GLU A 20 -7.23 1.96 -6.55
C GLU A 20 -7.02 3.16 -5.59
N LYS A 21 -7.96 3.38 -4.67
CA LYS A 21 -7.89 4.42 -3.62
C LYS A 21 -7.18 3.91 -2.38
N TYR A 22 -5.94 3.46 -2.55
CA TYR A 22 -5.21 2.74 -1.50
C TYR A 22 -4.91 3.58 -0.26
N GLN A 23 -4.66 4.89 -0.42
CA GLN A 23 -4.43 5.78 0.73
C GLN A 23 -5.69 5.90 1.60
N ASP A 24 -6.86 6.08 0.99
CA ASP A 24 -8.14 6.16 1.70
C ASP A 24 -8.44 4.82 2.39
N ALA A 25 -8.18 3.69 1.71
CA ALA A 25 -8.29 2.37 2.30
C ALA A 25 -7.40 2.22 3.54
N LEU A 26 -6.13 2.65 3.48
CA LEU A 26 -5.19 2.61 4.60
C LEU A 26 -5.67 3.45 5.79
N ILE A 27 -6.34 4.59 5.56
CA ILE A 27 -6.93 5.40 6.64
C ILE A 27 -8.02 4.62 7.37
N ILE A 28 -8.93 3.96 6.65
CA ILE A 28 -9.99 3.15 7.26
C ILE A 28 -9.38 1.94 8.01
N LEU A 29 -8.47 1.22 7.37
CA LEU A 29 -7.82 0.05 7.96
C LEU A 29 -6.99 0.42 9.20
N GLY A 30 -6.40 1.62 9.24
CA GLY A 30 -5.71 2.14 10.42
C GLY A 30 -6.66 2.33 11.60
N LYS A 31 -7.86 2.89 11.36
CA LYS A 31 -8.89 3.02 12.41
C LYS A 31 -9.34 1.66 12.92
N LEU A 32 -9.55 0.71 12.00
CA LEU A 32 -9.92 -0.67 12.35
C LEU A 32 -8.83 -1.37 13.16
N LYS A 33 -7.56 -1.14 12.85
CA LYS A 33 -6.42 -1.66 13.64
C LYS A 33 -6.42 -1.14 15.07
N GLU A 34 -6.72 0.13 15.28
CA GLU A 34 -6.83 0.68 16.64
C GLU A 34 -8.06 0.15 17.37
N ALA A 35 -9.19 -0.02 16.67
CA ALA A 35 -10.37 -0.68 17.23
C ALA A 35 -10.07 -2.13 17.62
N ASP A 36 -9.36 -2.89 16.79
CA ASP A 36 -8.97 -4.29 17.02
C ASP A 36 -8.11 -4.46 18.28
N LYS A 37 -7.18 -3.53 18.54
CA LYS A 37 -6.38 -3.53 19.78
C LYS A 37 -7.21 -3.33 21.04
N ALA A 38 -8.32 -2.60 20.95
CA ALA A 38 -9.18 -2.26 22.08
C ALA A 38 -10.37 -3.22 22.24
N GLY A 39 -10.70 -3.96 21.19
CA GLY A 39 -11.84 -4.87 21.11
C GLY A 39 -11.44 -6.33 21.24
N ASN A 40 -12.44 -7.21 21.21
CA ASN A 40 -12.26 -8.65 21.19
C ASN A 40 -13.01 -9.20 19.97
N PHE A 41 -12.49 -8.92 18.77
CA PHE A 41 -13.06 -9.39 17.51
C PHE A 41 -12.64 -10.84 17.23
N ASP A 42 -13.43 -11.54 16.43
CA ASP A 42 -13.10 -12.91 16.02
C ASP A 42 -11.81 -12.95 15.19
N TYR A 43 -11.06 -14.04 15.34
CA TYR A 43 -9.78 -14.28 14.67
C TYR A 43 -9.86 -14.07 13.15
N ASN A 44 -10.96 -14.46 12.50
CA ASN A 44 -11.09 -14.32 11.05
C ASN A 44 -11.16 -12.86 10.62
N LEU A 45 -11.82 -12.00 11.41
CA LEU A 45 -11.92 -10.57 11.12
C LEU A 45 -10.58 -9.88 11.34
N THR A 46 -9.91 -10.19 12.45
CA THR A 46 -8.56 -9.72 12.74
C THR A 46 -7.59 -10.14 11.64
N HIS A 47 -7.57 -11.41 11.25
CA HIS A 47 -6.70 -11.91 10.20
C HIS A 47 -6.98 -11.21 8.84
N LYS A 48 -8.25 -11.07 8.46
CA LYS A 48 -8.64 -10.35 7.24
C LYS A 48 -8.17 -8.88 7.27
N LEU A 49 -8.32 -8.20 8.41
CA LEU A 49 -7.84 -6.83 8.59
C LEU A 49 -6.33 -6.71 8.31
N TYR A 50 -5.51 -7.55 8.94
CA TYR A 50 -4.06 -7.49 8.76
C TYR A 50 -3.61 -7.84 7.33
N GLN A 51 -4.30 -8.78 6.67
CA GLN A 51 -4.09 -9.05 5.25
C GLN A 51 -4.39 -7.82 4.37
N LEU A 52 -5.52 -7.15 4.61
CA LEU A 52 -5.90 -5.97 3.84
C LEU A 52 -4.96 -4.79 4.08
N ILE A 53 -4.46 -4.61 5.31
CA ILE A 53 -3.43 -3.61 5.62
C ILE A 53 -2.17 -3.90 4.81
N SER A 54 -1.67 -5.14 4.84
CA SER A 54 -0.47 -5.52 4.12
C SER A 54 -0.62 -5.30 2.61
N ASN A 55 -1.74 -5.76 2.04
CA ASN A 55 -2.03 -5.63 0.62
C ASN A 55 -2.19 -4.15 0.21
N SER A 56 -2.93 -3.36 0.98
CA SER A 56 -3.14 -1.93 0.69
C SER A 56 -1.83 -1.16 0.74
N GLN A 57 -0.96 -1.46 1.70
CA GLN A 57 0.35 -0.81 1.80
C GLN A 57 1.23 -1.14 0.59
N SER A 58 1.29 -2.42 0.20
CA SER A 58 2.05 -2.85 -0.97
C SER A 58 1.51 -2.21 -2.26
N LEU A 59 0.20 -2.20 -2.46
CA LEU A 59 -0.43 -1.59 -3.63
C LEU A 59 -0.24 -0.06 -3.68
N TYR A 60 -0.37 0.63 -2.55
CA TYR A 60 -0.06 2.04 -2.43
C TYR A 60 1.40 2.31 -2.82
N ASN A 61 2.35 1.58 -2.23
CA ASN A 61 3.77 1.73 -2.55
C ASN A 61 4.03 1.49 -4.05
N GLN A 62 3.48 0.42 -4.63
CA GLN A 62 3.59 0.11 -6.05
C GLN A 62 3.06 1.23 -6.94
N GLN A 63 1.92 1.83 -6.59
CA GLN A 63 1.34 2.95 -7.34
C GLN A 63 2.30 4.16 -7.37
N ARG A 64 2.89 4.51 -6.23
CA ARG A 64 3.85 5.63 -6.11
C ARG A 64 5.16 5.33 -6.85
N VAL A 65 5.70 4.11 -6.68
CA VAL A 65 6.92 3.64 -7.38
C VAL A 65 6.71 3.67 -8.89
N LEU A 66 5.61 3.11 -9.39
CA LEU A 66 5.30 3.07 -10.81
C LEU A 66 5.18 4.48 -11.40
N SER A 67 4.52 5.40 -10.68
CA SER A 67 4.41 6.81 -11.07
C SER A 67 5.78 7.48 -11.19
N ALA A 68 6.64 7.32 -10.17
CA ALA A 68 7.97 7.89 -10.16
C ALA A 68 8.84 7.31 -11.30
N VAL A 69 8.87 5.99 -11.46
CA VAL A 69 9.66 5.33 -12.50
C VAL A 69 9.21 5.76 -13.89
N LYS A 70 7.89 5.86 -14.15
CA LYS A 70 7.38 6.38 -15.42
C LYS A 70 7.87 7.80 -15.71
N LYS A 71 7.83 8.70 -14.73
CA LYS A 71 8.36 10.08 -14.88
C LYS A 71 9.86 10.12 -15.16
N ILE A 72 10.63 9.26 -14.48
CA ILE A 72 12.08 9.17 -14.61
C ILE A 72 12.47 8.60 -15.98
N SER A 73 11.75 7.58 -16.45
CA SER A 73 12.04 6.89 -17.71
C SER A 73 12.00 7.81 -18.94
N LEU A 74 11.29 8.94 -18.84
CA LEU A 74 11.26 9.99 -19.86
C LEU A 74 12.59 10.73 -20.00
N LYS A 75 13.42 10.75 -18.94
CA LYS A 75 14.67 11.52 -18.85
C LYS A 75 15.91 10.65 -18.92
N GLN A 76 15.83 9.43 -18.40
CA GLN A 76 16.98 8.52 -18.32
C GLN A 76 16.53 7.06 -18.44
N LYS A 77 17.40 6.23 -19.02
CA LYS A 77 17.12 4.80 -19.26
C LYS A 77 17.30 3.90 -18.05
N SER A 78 18.06 4.35 -17.04
CA SER A 78 18.35 3.55 -15.85
C SER A 78 18.37 4.42 -14.59
N ILE A 79 18.12 3.79 -13.44
CA ILE A 79 18.22 4.42 -12.12
C ILE A 79 18.66 3.38 -11.09
N SER A 80 19.48 3.78 -10.12
CA SER A 80 19.81 2.92 -8.98
C SER A 80 18.68 2.93 -7.94
N PHE A 81 18.55 1.86 -7.15
CA PHE A 81 17.55 1.80 -6.07
C PHE A 81 17.71 2.92 -5.05
N GLN A 82 18.95 3.26 -4.70
CA GLN A 82 19.23 4.36 -3.78
C GLN A 82 18.70 5.69 -4.32
N LYS A 83 18.93 5.98 -5.61
CA LYS A 83 18.43 7.22 -6.21
C LYS A 83 16.91 7.23 -6.37
N LEU A 84 16.31 6.09 -6.69
CA LEU A 84 14.86 5.95 -6.73
C LEU A 84 14.23 6.20 -5.35
N LYS A 85 14.82 5.67 -4.28
CA LYS A 85 14.38 5.90 -2.90
C LYS A 85 14.42 7.38 -2.52
N GLU A 86 15.51 8.09 -2.85
CA GLU A 86 15.62 9.53 -2.63
C GLU A 86 14.50 10.30 -3.34
N ILE A 87 14.27 10.00 -4.63
CA ILE A 87 13.21 10.66 -5.41
C ILE A 87 11.83 10.39 -4.80
N LEU A 88 11.54 9.16 -4.39
CA LEU A 88 10.28 8.80 -3.76
C LEU A 88 10.05 9.57 -2.46
N LYS A 89 11.10 9.73 -1.65
CA LYS A 89 11.04 10.50 -0.40
C LYS A 89 10.82 11.99 -0.67
N GLU A 90 11.60 12.59 -1.57
CA GLU A 90 11.60 14.04 -1.80
C GLU A 90 10.40 14.52 -2.62
N GLN A 91 9.99 13.76 -3.64
CA GLN A 91 8.99 14.21 -4.62
C GLN A 91 7.62 13.60 -4.40
N GLU A 92 7.58 12.37 -3.86
CA GLU A 92 6.34 11.62 -3.68
C GLU A 92 5.96 11.44 -2.21
N ASN A 93 6.73 12.03 -1.27
CA ASN A 93 6.59 11.92 0.18
C ASN A 93 6.43 10.47 0.66
N LEU A 94 7.12 9.53 0.00
CA LEU A 94 7.12 8.11 0.32
C LEU A 94 8.47 7.72 0.91
N ASP A 95 8.53 7.60 2.23
CA ASP A 95 9.68 7.03 2.93
C ASP A 95 9.50 5.51 3.03
N ILE A 96 10.27 4.79 2.21
CA ILE A 96 10.19 3.33 2.08
C ILE A 96 11.59 2.74 2.25
N ASP A 97 11.69 1.64 2.99
CA ASP A 97 12.95 0.92 3.13
C ASP A 97 13.42 0.38 1.77
N GLU A 98 14.75 0.26 1.58
CA GLU A 98 15.29 -0.21 0.30
C GLU A 98 14.91 -1.67 0.00
N GLN A 99 14.85 -2.56 1.00
CA GLN A 99 14.44 -3.94 0.79
C GLN A 99 12.98 -4.01 0.36
N VAL A 100 12.13 -3.19 0.97
CA VAL A 100 10.72 -3.07 0.59
C VAL A 100 10.62 -2.50 -0.83
N LEU A 101 11.35 -1.44 -1.17
CA LEU A 101 11.37 -0.86 -2.52
C LEU A 101 11.76 -1.89 -3.58
N ARG A 102 12.82 -2.67 -3.33
CA ARG A 102 13.26 -3.75 -4.24
C ARG A 102 12.14 -4.74 -4.49
N ARG A 103 11.49 -5.22 -3.42
CA ARG A 103 10.36 -6.14 -3.51
C ARG A 103 9.20 -5.54 -4.31
N GLU A 104 8.83 -4.28 -4.07
CA GLU A 104 7.73 -3.66 -4.81
C GLU A 104 8.06 -3.49 -6.29
N VAL A 105 9.31 -3.18 -6.65
CA VAL A 105 9.78 -3.14 -8.05
C VAL A 105 9.75 -4.53 -8.68
N GLU A 106 10.21 -5.57 -7.99
CA GLU A 106 10.14 -6.95 -8.47
C GLU A 106 8.69 -7.37 -8.74
N ILE A 107 7.76 -7.07 -7.83
CA ILE A 107 6.34 -7.35 -8.02
C ILE A 107 5.79 -6.59 -9.25
N LEU A 108 6.15 -5.33 -9.43
CA LEU A 108 5.74 -4.55 -10.61
C LEU A 108 6.26 -5.16 -11.92
N ILE A 109 7.48 -5.70 -11.93
CA ILE A 109 8.06 -6.42 -13.07
C ILE A 109 7.31 -7.74 -13.32
N LEU A 110 7.07 -8.54 -12.27
CA LEU A 110 6.31 -9.79 -12.37
C LEU A 110 4.88 -9.56 -12.88
N ARG A 111 4.27 -8.42 -12.53
CA ARG A 111 2.96 -7.97 -13.03
C ARG A 111 3.03 -7.34 -14.43
N SER A 112 4.21 -7.28 -15.06
CA SER A 112 4.44 -6.63 -16.36
C SER A 112 4.07 -5.14 -16.41
N LEU A 113 4.07 -4.46 -15.26
CA LEU A 113 3.79 -3.03 -15.13
C LEU A 113 5.06 -2.17 -15.26
N LEU A 114 6.21 -2.75 -14.96
CA LEU A 114 7.54 -2.20 -15.26
C LEU A 114 8.29 -3.16 -16.19
N LYS A 115 9.07 -2.59 -17.12
CA LYS A 115 9.89 -3.31 -18.10
C LYS A 115 11.31 -2.79 -18.07
#